data_AF-V5XVM2-F1
#
_entry.id   AF-V5XVM2-F1
#
_cell.length_a   1.000
_cell.length_b   1.000
_cell.length_c   1.000
_cell.angle_alpha   90.00
_cell.angle_beta   90.00
_cell.angle_gamma   90.00
#
_symmetry.space_group_name_H-M   'P 1'
#
loop_
_entity.id
_entity.type
_entity.pdbx_description
1 polymer ?
#
loop_
_entity_poly.entity_id
_entity_poly.type
_entity_poly.pdbx_seq_one_letter_code
_entity_poly.pdbx_strand_id
1 'polypeptide(L)' 'MKENDLAHGEFGKWLERVNITRDYSSKYMRVYEEFNNSNVVSTRHLGVTALNELAQIPEIERTKEHTTSKGAKLVKT' A
#
# COMPACT_ATOMS: atom_id res chain seq x y z
N MET A 1 -9.59 -6.76 25.45
CA MET A 1 -10.12 -7.62 24.39
C MET A 1 -9.01 -7.84 23.37
N LYS A 2 -8.58 -9.08 23.16
CA LYS A 2 -7.46 -9.44 22.28
C LYS A 2 -7.98 -10.46 21.28
N GLU A 3 -8.82 -9.97 20.37
CA GLU A 3 -9.74 -10.82 19.61
C GLU A 3 -9.19 -11.30 18.27
N ASN A 4 -7.96 -10.96 17.89
CA ASN A 4 -7.36 -11.41 16.63
C ASN A 4 -5.83 -11.56 16.72
N ASP A 5 -5.36 -12.34 17.69
CA ASP A 5 -3.98 -12.87 17.62
C ASP A 5 -4.03 -13.99 16.55
N LEU A 6 -3.79 -13.63 15.29
CA LEU A 6 -3.61 -14.59 14.20
C LEU A 6 -2.37 -15.43 14.55
N ALA A 7 -2.60 -16.53 15.27
CA ALA A 7 -1.57 -17.48 15.63
C ALA A 7 -0.73 -17.83 14.40
N HIS A 8 0.58 -18.02 14.58
CA HIS A 8 1.53 -18.22 13.49
C HIS A 8 1.00 -19.23 12.46
N GLY A 9 0.63 -18.75 11.27
CA GLY A 9 0.08 -19.56 10.17
C GLY A 9 -1.41 -19.35 9.87
N GLU A 10 -2.23 -18.83 10.79
CA GLU A 10 -3.67 -18.57 10.55
C GLU A 10 -3.88 -17.50 9.48
N PHE A 11 -2.99 -16.51 9.40
CA PHE A 11 -3.01 -15.52 8.33
C PHE A 11 -2.81 -16.16 6.95
N GLY A 12 -1.90 -17.14 6.83
CA GLY A 12 -1.68 -17.85 5.57
C GLY A 12 -2.92 -18.62 5.13
N LYS A 13 -3.55 -19.37 6.05
CA LYS A 13 -4.79 -20.11 5.77
C LYS A 13 -5.95 -19.18 5.40
N TRP A 14 -6.03 -18.03 6.04
CA TRP A 14 -7.05 -17.03 5.70
C TRP A 14 -6.83 -16.48 4.28
N LEU A 15 -5.59 -16.17 3.90
CA LEU A 15 -5.25 -15.74 2.54
C LEU A 15 -5.65 -16.78 1.48
N GLU A 16 -5.40 -18.06 1.75
CA GLU A 16 -5.82 -19.16 0.87
C GLU A 16 -7.35 -19.20 0.71
N ARG A 17 -8.11 -19.02 1.81
CA ARG A 17 -9.58 -18.99 1.77
C ARG A 17 -10.14 -17.85 0.94
N VAL A 18 -9.51 -16.68 0.98
CA VAL A 18 -9.94 -15.51 0.20
C VAL A 18 -9.27 -15.42 -1.17
N ASN A 19 -8.51 -16.45 -1.56
CA ASN A 19 -7.79 -16.56 -2.83
C ASN A 19 -6.85 -15.36 -3.09
N ILE A 20 -6.19 -14.88 -2.02
CA ILE A 20 -5.18 -13.82 -2.09
C ILE A 20 -3.80 -14.47 -1.95
N THR A 21 -2.88 -14.14 -2.85
CA THR A 21 -1.51 -14.61 -2.72
C THR A 21 -0.76 -13.83 -1.64
N ARG A 22 0.21 -14.49 -1.02
CA ARG A 22 1.05 -13.88 0.02
C ARG A 22 1.75 -12.61 -0.48
N ASP A 23 2.27 -12.61 -1.70
CA ASP A 23 2.88 -11.43 -2.34
C ASP A 23 1.90 -10.25 -2.43
N TYR A 24 0.67 -10.52 -2.87
CA TYR A 24 -0.35 -9.49 -3.00
C TYR A 24 -0.74 -8.93 -1.62
N SER A 25 -0.86 -9.79 -0.60
CA SER A 25 -1.13 -9.37 0.78
C SER A 25 -0.01 -8.49 1.36
N SER A 26 1.25 -8.80 1.07
CA SER A 26 2.40 -8.02 1.53
C SER A 26 2.42 -6.62 0.90
N LYS A 27 2.01 -6.49 -0.37
CA LYS A 27 1.85 -5.19 -1.03
C LYS A 27 0.81 -4.33 -0.30
N TYR A 28 -0.33 -4.90 0.07
CA TYR A 28 -1.35 -4.17 0.85
C TYR A 28 -0.85 -3.76 2.23
N MET A 29 -0.17 -4.64 2.95
CA MET A 29 0.40 -4.33 4.26
C MET A 29 1.37 -3.16 4.18
N ARG A 30 2.29 -3.18 3.21
CA ARG A 30 3.25 -2.10 3.00
C ARG A 30 2.57 -0.78 2.65
N VAL A 31 1.59 -0.81 1.74
CA VAL A 31 0.80 0.39 1.37
C VAL A 31 0.09 0.95 2.60
N TYR A 32 -0.47 0.09 3.46
CA TYR A 32 -1.11 0.54 4.69
C TYR A 32 -0.10 1.19 5.64
N GLU A 33 1.05 0.57 5.91
CA GLU A 33 2.08 1.13 6.79
C GLU A 33 2.57 2.51 6.33
N GLU A 34 2.77 2.68 5.04
CA GLU A 34 3.30 3.92 4.44
C GLU A 34 2.25 5.03 4.27
N PHE A 35 0.99 4.67 4.06
CA PHE A 35 -0.05 5.63 3.65
C PHE A 35 -1.23 5.75 4.61
N ASN A 36 -1.29 5.00 5.72
CA ASN A 36 -2.41 5.05 6.69
C ASN A 36 -2.72 6.46 7.22
N ASN A 37 -1.73 7.34 7.30
CA ASN A 37 -1.84 8.71 7.80
C ASN A 37 -2.05 9.75 6.69
N SER A 38 -2.08 9.34 5.43
CA SER A 38 -2.24 10.25 4.29
C SER A 38 -3.64 10.28 3.73
N ASN A 39 -4.01 11.42 3.14
CA ASN A 39 -5.33 11.73 2.62
C ASN A 39 -5.82 10.63 1.66
N VAL A 40 -6.63 9.71 2.20
CA VAL A 40 -7.05 8.43 1.59
C VAL A 40 -7.81 8.63 0.27
N VAL A 41 -8.22 9.87 -0.03
CA VAL A 41 -8.95 10.23 -1.26
C VAL A 41 -8.11 10.01 -2.51
N SER A 42 -6.79 10.27 -2.46
CA SER A 42 -5.92 10.13 -3.63
C SER A 42 -5.41 8.69 -3.84
N THR A 43 -5.44 7.84 -2.83
CA THR A 43 -4.99 6.44 -2.96
C THR A 43 -6.10 5.51 -3.45
N ARG A 44 -7.38 5.88 -3.25
CA ARG A 44 -8.56 5.07 -3.68
C ARG A 44 -8.68 4.87 -5.19
N HIS A 45 -8.09 5.75 -6.00
CA HIS A 45 -8.13 5.64 -7.46
C HIS A 45 -6.92 4.91 -8.05
N LEU A 46 -5.94 4.53 -7.22
CA LEU A 46 -4.73 3.82 -7.65
C LEU A 46 -4.80 2.35 -7.22
N GLY A 47 -4.38 1.46 -8.11
CA GLY A 47 -4.23 0.04 -7.77
C GLY A 47 -3.11 -0.18 -6.75
N VAL A 48 -3.21 -1.24 -5.95
CA VAL A 48 -2.24 -1.58 -4.90
C VAL A 48 -0.80 -1.72 -5.43
N THR A 49 -0.63 -2.17 -6.66
CA THR A 49 0.68 -2.29 -7.31
C THR A 49 1.37 -0.94 -7.46
N ALA A 50 0.66 0.05 -8.03
CA ALA A 50 1.20 1.40 -8.19
C ALA A 50 1.49 2.07 -6.84
N LEU A 51 0.60 1.86 -5.85
CA LEU A 51 0.82 2.35 -4.50
C LEU A 51 2.04 1.69 -3.84
N ASN A 52 2.24 0.39 -4.06
CA ASN A 52 3.40 -0.33 -3.53
C ASN A 52 4.72 0.16 -4.17
N GLU A 53 4.71 0.47 -5.47
CA GLU A 53 5.86 1.08 -6.14
C GLU A 53 6.16 2.47 -5.56
N LEU A 54 5.13 3.29 -5.35
CA LEU A 54 5.29 4.58 -4.68
C LEU A 54 5.81 4.43 -3.24
N ALA A 55 5.48 3.34 -2.54
CA ALA A 55 5.99 2.95 -1.21
C ALA A 55 7.43 2.42 -1.21
N GLN A 56 8.01 2.14 -2.37
CA GLN A 56 9.43 1.80 -2.50
C GLN A 56 10.30 3.03 -2.76
N ILE A 57 9.69 4.15 -3.18
CA ILE A 57 10.38 5.43 -3.34
C ILE A 57 10.60 6.05 -1.95
N PRO A 58 11.86 6.34 -1.56
CA PRO A 58 12.16 6.94 -0.26
C PRO A 58 11.47 8.30 -0.10
N GLU A 59 11.09 8.65 1.14
CA GLU A 59 10.30 9.87 1.43
C GLU A 59 10.96 11.17 0.92
N ILE A 60 12.30 11.21 0.92
CA ILE A 60 13.12 12.32 0.40
C ILE A 60 12.92 12.54 -1.10
N GLU A 61 12.54 11.50 -1.85
CA GLU A 61 12.25 11.59 -3.28
C GLU A 61 10.75 11.74 -3.57
N ARG A 62 9.87 11.43 -2.61
CA ARG A 62 8.42 11.67 -2.71
C ARG A 62 8.01 13.13 -2.60
N THR A 63 8.85 13.96 -1.99
CA THR A 63 8.67 15.42 -1.91
C THR A 63 9.15 16.15 -3.16
N LYS A 64 9.87 15.48 -4.07
CA LYS A 64 10.26 16.05 -5.35
C LYS A 64 9.08 16.01 -6.31
N GLU A 65 8.87 17.11 -7.05
CA GLU A 65 7.84 17.16 -8.09
C GLU A 65 8.13 16.11 -9.18
N HIS A 66 7.33 15.05 -9.23
CA HIS A 66 7.43 14.05 -10.28
C HIS A 66 6.62 14.53 -11.50
N THR A 67 7.32 14.89 -12.57
CA THR A 67 6.69 15.27 -13.84
C THR A 67 6.63 14.03 -14.73
N THR A 68 5.49 13.34 -14.77
CA THR A 68 5.28 12.27 -15.75
C THR A 68 5.08 12.90 -17.13
N SER A 69 5.50 12.25 -18.23
CA SER A 69 5.40 12.79 -19.61
C SER A 69 3.98 13.16 -20.09
N LYS A 70 2.94 12.94 -19.27
CA LYS A 70 1.54 13.38 -19.48
C LYS A 70 1.12 14.59 -18.63
N GLY A 71 2.02 15.22 -17.88
CA GLY A 71 1.74 16.47 -17.15
C GLY A 71 0.89 16.35 -15.88
N ALA A 72 0.64 15.13 -15.37
CA ALA A 72 -0.06 14.94 -14.10
C ALA A 72 0.89 15.20 -12.92
N LYS A 73 0.63 16.24 -12.13
CA LYS A 73 1.38 16.55 -10.91
C LYS A 73 0.83 15.75 -9.74
N LEU A 74 1.67 14.92 -9.14
CA LEU A 74 1.39 14.28 -7.84
C LEU A 74 2.29 14.94 -6.81
N VAL A 75 1.74 15.91 -6.08
CA VAL A 75 2.35 16.47 -4.88
C VAL A 75 1.44 16.11 -3.71
N LYS A 76 2.02 15.48 -2.69
CA LYS A 76 1.33 15.18 -1.44
C LYS A 76 1.14 16.52 -0.71
N THR A 77 -0.07 17.08 -0.75
CA THR A 77 -0.49 18.22 0.08
C THR A 77 -1.29 17.72 1.27
#